data_AF-A0A7K4F071-F1
#
_entry.id   AF-A0A7K4F071-F1
#
_cell.length_a   1.000
_cell.length_b   1.000
_cell.length_c   1.000
_cell.angle_alpha   90.00
_cell.angle_beta   90.00
_cell.angle_gamma   90.00
#
_symmetry.space_group_name_H-M   'P 1'
#
loop_
_entity.id
_entity.type
_entity.pdbx_description
1 polymer ?
#
loop_
_entity_poly.entity_id
_entity_poly.type
_entity_poly.pdbx_seq_one_letter_code
_entity_poly.pdbx_strand_id
1 'polypeptide(L)' 'MDMSELDSAKSENQKLRNYISLISAEIELSQRLIEIKQNFVNSPDLARLTVPILERINKIKSDKAILENELNLN' A
#
# COMPACT_ATOMS: atom_id res chain seq x y z
N MET A 1 -13.41 -31.02 7.45
CA MET A 1 -12.59 -29.82 7.61
C MET A 1 -12.40 -29.62 9.08
N ASP A 2 -11.16 -29.74 9.54
CA ASP A 2 -10.84 -29.48 10.94
C ASP A 2 -11.05 -27.98 11.19
N MET A 3 -11.58 -27.61 12.37
CA MET A 3 -11.88 -26.21 12.70
C MET A 3 -10.63 -25.34 12.58
N SER A 4 -9.46 -25.93 12.84
CA SER A 4 -8.12 -25.35 12.71
C SER A 4 -7.77 -24.92 11.28
N GLU A 5 -8.08 -25.75 10.27
CA GLU A 5 -7.82 -25.49 8.87
C GLU A 5 -8.67 -24.32 8.35
N LEU A 6 -9.94 -24.28 8.77
CA LEU A 6 -10.86 -23.21 8.39
C LEU A 6 -10.40 -21.85 8.96
N ASP A 7 -9.97 -21.82 10.22
CA ASP A 7 -9.51 -20.58 10.85
C ASP A 7 -8.16 -20.11 10.30
N SER A 8 -7.27 -21.06 9.94
CA SER A 8 -6.04 -20.75 9.19
C SER A 8 -6.36 -20.11 7.83
N ALA A 9 -7.26 -20.73 7.05
CA ALA A 9 -7.67 -20.22 5.74
C ALA A 9 -8.34 -18.84 5.83
N LYS A 10 -9.17 -18.59 6.86
CA LYS A 10 -9.74 -17.25 7.11
C LYS A 10 -8.66 -16.22 7.41
N SER A 11 -7.68 -16.57 8.24
CA SER A 11 -6.57 -15.68 8.58
C SER A 11 -5.76 -15.31 7.34
N GLU A 12 -5.40 -16.30 6.53
CA GLU A 12 -4.69 -16.09 5.27
C GLU A 12 -5.50 -15.25 4.28
N ASN A 13 -6.80 -15.51 4.15
CA ASN A 13 -7.69 -14.71 3.29
C ASN A 13 -7.75 -13.24 3.75
N GLN A 14 -7.78 -12.99 5.06
CA GLN A 14 -7.76 -11.64 5.60
C GLN A 14 -6.43 -10.93 5.28
N LYS A 15 -5.30 -11.62 5.42
CA LYS A 15 -3.98 -11.09 5.03
C LYS A 15 -3.92 -10.75 3.55
N LEU A 16 -4.43 -11.62 2.67
CA LEU A 16 -4.51 -11.36 1.23
C LEU A 16 -5.36 -10.12 0.92
N ARG A 17 -6.52 -9.96 1.57
CA ARG A 17 -7.36 -8.75 1.40
C ARG A 17 -6.64 -7.48 1.84
N ASN A 18 -5.90 -7.55 2.96
CA ASN A 18 -5.10 -6.44 3.43
C ASN A 18 -3.98 -6.09 2.43
N TYR A 19 -3.30 -7.12 1.91
CA TYR A 19 -2.24 -6.95 0.92
C TYR A 19 -2.76 -6.29 -0.38
N ILE A 20 -3.89 -6.77 -0.91
CA ILE A 20 -4.57 -6.18 -2.08
C ILE A 20 -4.95 -4.71 -1.81
N SER A 21 -5.46 -4.43 -0.60
CA SER A 21 -5.85 -3.06 -0.22
C SER A 21 -4.64 -2.11 -0.19
N LEU A 22 -3.49 -2.59 0.28
CA LEU A 22 -2.24 -1.82 0.26
C LEU A 22 -1.73 -1.58 -1.16
N ILE A 23 -1.79 -2.58 -2.06
CA ILE A 23 -1.45 -2.40 -3.48
C ILE A 23 -2.31 -1.30 -4.11
N SER A 24 -3.63 -1.38 -3.92
CA SER A 24 -4.57 -0.39 -4.47
C SER A 24 -4.26 1.01 -3.95
N ALA A 25 -3.99 1.16 -2.66
CA ALA A 25 -3.62 2.44 -2.06
C ALA A 25 -2.28 2.99 -2.59
N GLU A 26 -1.29 2.12 -2.82
CA GLU A 26 -0.01 2.52 -3.43
C GLU A 26 -0.20 3.07 -4.84
N ILE A 27 -1.02 2.39 -5.66
CA ILE A 27 -1.33 2.81 -7.04
C ILE A 27 -2.03 4.17 -7.03
N GLU A 28 -3.07 4.33 -6.21
CA GLU A 28 -3.83 5.58 -6.11
C GLU A 28 -2.95 6.76 -5.67
N LEU A 29 -2.13 6.56 -4.62
CA LEU A 29 -1.23 7.62 -4.14
C LEU A 29 -0.14 7.95 -5.15
N SER A 30 0.39 6.95 -5.87
CA SER A 30 1.38 7.18 -6.92
C SER A 30 0.80 8.00 -8.07
N GLN A 31 -0.42 7.68 -8.49
CA GLN A 31 -1.15 8.45 -9.51
C GLN A 31 -1.38 9.89 -9.04
N ARG A 32 -1.88 10.07 -7.81
CA ARG A 32 -2.11 11.40 -7.22
C ARG A 32 -0.83 12.22 -7.07
N LEU A 33 0.29 11.56 -6.76
CA LEU A 33 1.60 12.20 -6.69
C LEU A 33 2.03 12.75 -8.05
N ILE A 34 1.77 12.01 -9.13
CA ILE A 34 2.05 12.45 -10.50
C ILE A 34 1.19 13.67 -10.85
N GLU A 35 -0.12 13.61 -10.57
CA GLU A 35 -1.06 14.70 -10.83
C GLU A 35 -0.67 15.98 -10.08
N ILE A 36 -0.29 15.88 -8.81
CA ILE A 36 0.18 17.03 -8.02
C ILE A 36 1.46 17.60 -8.63
N LYS A 37 2.42 16.76 -9.02
CA LYS A 37 3.67 17.24 -9.65
C LYS A 37 3.40 18.00 -10.94
N GLN A 38 2.45 17.56 -11.74
CA GLN A 38 2.05 18.24 -12.98
C GLN A 38 1.34 19.57 -12.70
N ASN A 39 0.40 19.59 -11.75
CA ASN A 39 -0.39 20.78 -11.45
C ASN A 39 0.39 21.86 -10.67
N PHE A 40 1.45 21.48 -9.94
CA PHE A 40 2.20 22.36 -9.04
C PHE A 40 3.68 22.52 -9.43
N VAL A 41 4.07 22.21 -10.68
CA VAL A 41 5.48 22.16 -11.12
C VAL A 41 6.33 23.40 -10.77
N ASN A 42 5.73 24.59 -10.77
CA ASN A 42 6.39 25.86 -10.42
C ASN A 42 5.89 26.47 -9.11
N SER A 43 5.12 25.72 -8.32
CA SER A 43 4.58 26.20 -7.06
C SER A 43 5.54 25.90 -5.91
N PRO A 44 5.77 26.88 -5.00
CA PRO A 44 6.53 26.61 -3.78
C PRO A 44 5.84 25.57 -2.87
N ASP A 45 4.53 25.34 -3.07
CA ASP A 45 3.77 24.36 -2.31
C ASP A 45 4.04 22.90 -2.75
N LEU A 46 4.72 22.67 -3.88
CA LEU A 46 4.92 21.33 -4.43
C LEU A 46 5.56 20.37 -3.41
N ALA A 47 6.63 20.80 -2.74
CA ALA A 47 7.30 19.99 -1.73
C ALA A 47 6.36 19.68 -0.55
N ARG A 48 5.63 20.70 -0.06
CA ARG A 48 4.67 20.55 1.04
C ARG A 48 3.58 19.54 0.72
N LEU A 49 3.12 19.48 -0.53
CA LEU A 49 2.05 18.57 -0.97
C LEU A 49 2.58 17.16 -1.27
N THR A 50 3.79 17.03 -1.81
CA THR A 50 4.31 15.74 -2.30
C THR A 50 5.06 14.93 -1.23
N VAL A 51 5.71 15.57 -0.27
CA VAL A 51 6.49 14.87 0.78
C VAL A 51 5.62 13.93 1.62
N PRO A 52 4.46 14.35 2.17
CA PRO A 52 3.63 13.45 2.98
C PRO A 52 3.09 12.25 2.19
N ILE A 53 2.83 12.45 0.88
CA ILE A 53 2.37 11.37 -0.01
C ILE A 53 3.48 10.36 -0.23
N LEU A 54 4.72 10.83 -0.45
CA LEU A 54 5.88 9.95 -0.62
C LEU A 54 6.16 9.15 0.65
N GLU A 55 6.10 9.79 1.82
CA GLU A 55 6.23 9.11 3.11
C GLU A 55 5.16 8.02 3.28
N ARG A 56 3.91 8.31 2.90
CA ARG A 56 2.82 7.34 2.97
C ARG A 56 3.03 6.17 2.01
N ILE A 57 3.48 6.41 0.79
CA ILE A 57 3.85 5.37 -0.18
C ILE A 57 4.95 4.48 0.39
N ASN A 58 6.01 5.07 0.96
CA ASN A 58 7.10 4.30 1.56
C ASN A 58 6.62 3.42 2.72
N LYS A 59 5.72 3.94 3.56
CA LYS A 59 5.10 3.15 4.64
C LYS A 59 4.29 1.98 4.08
N ILE A 60 3.48 2.21 3.04
CA ILE A 60 2.70 1.16 2.37
C ILE A 60 3.61 0.07 1.79
N LYS A 61 4.73 0.45 1.14
CA LYS A 61 5.71 -0.50 0.63
C LYS A 61 6.29 -1.38 1.74
N SER A 62 6.66 -0.79 2.87
CA SER A 62 7.15 -1.55 4.02
C SER A 62 6.09 -2.50 4.58
N ASP A 63 4.84 -2.05 4.70
CA ASP A 63 3.74 -2.87 5.22
C ASP A 63 3.37 -4.01 4.25
N LYS A 64 3.44 -3.76 2.94
CA LYS A 64 3.29 -4.78 1.90
C LYS A 64 4.36 -5.85 2.00
N ALA A 65 5.63 -5.47 2.13
CA ALA A 65 6.74 -6.41 2.21
C ALA A 65 6.60 -7.37 3.40
N ILE A 66 6.04 -6.90 4.52
CA ILE A 66 5.73 -7.76 5.67
C ILE A 66 4.68 -8.83 5.27
N LEU A 67 3.59 -8.40 4.64
CA LEU A 67 2.53 -9.33 4.19
C LEU A 67 3.00 -10.28 3.08
N GLU A 68 3.85 -9.83 2.14
CA GLU A 68 4.43 -10.68 1.10
C GLU A 68 5.20 -11.86 1.71
N ASN A 69 6.02 -11.57 2.72
CA ASN A 69 6.74 -12.61 3.47
C ASN A 69 5.78 -13.53 4.23
N GLU A 70 4.77 -12.99 4.93
CA GLU A 70 3.81 -13.79 5.69
C GLU A 70 2.92 -14.69 4.81
N LEU A 71 2.68 -14.27 3.56
CA LEU A 71 1.86 -14.96 2.58
C LEU A 71 2.68 -15.82 1.60
N ASN A 72 4.01 -15.80 1.71
CA ASN A 72 4.94 -16.47 0.77
C ASN A 72 4.70 -16.07 -0.71
N LEU A 73 4.55 -14.77 -0.97
CA LEU A 73 4.31 -14.21 -2.33
C LEU A 73 5.59 -13.76 -3.04
N ASN A 74 6.76 -14.01 -2.45
CA ASN A 74 8.07 -13.58 -2.92
C ASN A 74 8.58 -14.37 -4.13
#